data_AF-A0A3N0YYT1-F1
#
_entry.id   AF-A0A3N0YYT1-F1
#
_cell.length_a   1.000
_cell.length_b   1.000
_cell.length_c   1.000
_cell.angle_alpha   90.00
_cell.angle_beta   90.00
_cell.angle_gamma   90.00
#
_symmetry.space_group_name_H-M   'P 1'
#
loop_
_entity.id
_entity.type
_entity.pdbx_description
1 polymer ?
#
loop_
_entity_poly.entity_id
_entity_poly.type
_entity_poly.pdbx_seq_one_letter_code
_entity_poly.pdbx_strand_id
1 'polypeptide(L)'
;MLLIIEALLLILAALGQDHRAASVQGQIIPLDMAPDSVDDQYMGCREKMAKLKKTQNQCYSTFRGTKVRFNEDVLNKEVRFGSFSSSSLDRKVARRFGTKSCFEIYTCEGADVTKYSKLPHEKEVLIPPYKKFKVVDVKKKEEQKGLWCDTVFTLKSSGIRSDLNCALFKKPTKTKTKYYVLNNVL
;
A
#
# COMPACT_ATOMS: atom_id res chain seq x y z
N MET A 1 -37.86 4.15 43.17
CA MET A 1 -36.66 4.95 42.82
C MET A 1 -35.43 4.09 42.52
N LEU A 2 -35.15 3.00 43.25
CA LEU A 2 -33.97 2.14 43.02
C LEU A 2 -33.95 1.48 41.62
N LEU A 3 -35.11 1.02 41.13
CA LEU A 3 -35.24 0.35 39.82
C LEU A 3 -34.91 1.24 38.60
N ILE A 4 -35.00 2.57 38.75
CA ILE A 4 -34.71 3.51 37.65
C ILE A 4 -33.20 3.72 37.49
N ILE A 5 -32.45 3.63 38.59
CA ILE A 5 -31.00 3.82 38.60
C ILE A 5 -30.29 2.61 37.96
N GLU A 6 -30.76 1.40 38.23
CA GLU A 6 -30.21 0.17 37.61
C GLU A 6 -30.45 0.13 36.09
N ALA A 7 -31.63 0.55 35.65
CA ALA A 7 -31.95 0.65 34.22
C ALA A 7 -31.04 1.67 33.49
N LEU A 8 -30.72 2.81 34.13
CA LEU A 8 -29.86 3.83 33.54
C LEU A 8 -28.39 3.35 33.43
N LEU A 9 -27.90 2.58 34.41
CA LEU A 9 -26.57 1.99 34.41
C LEU A 9 -26.38 0.94 33.30
N LEU A 10 -27.40 0.13 33.04
CA LEU A 10 -27.37 -0.87 31.95
C LEU A 10 -27.39 -0.21 30.56
N ILE A 11 -28.13 0.89 30.40
CA ILE A 11 -28.18 1.64 29.13
C ILE A 11 -26.84 2.34 28.86
N LEU A 12 -26.20 2.92 29.87
CA LEU A 12 -24.86 3.52 29.74
C LEU A 12 -23.79 2.48 29.38
N ALA A 13 -23.87 1.26 29.94
CA ALA A 13 -22.98 0.16 29.58
C ALA A 13 -23.18 -0.34 28.14
N ALA A 14 -24.42 -0.33 27.64
CA ALA A 14 -24.74 -0.72 26.26
C ALA A 14 -24.32 0.34 25.23
N LEU A 15 -24.40 1.64 25.57
CA LEU A 15 -23.98 2.74 24.69
C LEU A 15 -22.45 2.95 24.68
N GLY A 16 -21.72 2.33 25.61
CA GLY A 16 -20.24 2.36 25.66
C GLY A 16 -19.54 1.28 24.85
N GLN A 17 -20.28 0.41 24.14
CA GLN A 17 -19.68 -0.59 23.27
C GLN A 17 -19.45 -0.02 21.87
N ASP A 18 -18.26 0.56 21.66
CA ASP A 18 -17.72 0.81 20.33
C ASP A 18 -17.58 -0.52 19.56
N HIS A 19 -18.59 -0.88 18.78
CA HIS A 19 -18.57 -2.06 17.90
C HIS A 19 -17.66 -1.91 16.67
N ARG A 20 -16.63 -1.05 16.71
CA ARG A 20 -15.67 -0.88 15.61
C ARG A 20 -14.23 -0.80 16.07
N ALA A 21 -13.75 -1.91 16.60
CA ALA A 21 -12.41 -2.39 16.35
C ALA A 21 -12.43 -3.92 16.52
N ALA A 22 -12.83 -4.65 15.48
CA ALA A 22 -12.40 -6.04 15.38
C ALA A 22 -10.87 -6.01 15.39
N SER A 23 -10.29 -6.42 16.51
CA SER A 23 -8.86 -6.50 16.69
C SER A 23 -8.33 -7.50 15.67
N VAL A 24 -7.55 -7.02 14.69
CA VAL A 24 -6.73 -7.86 13.80
C VAL A 24 -5.56 -8.40 14.62
N GLN A 25 -5.86 -9.14 15.68
CA GLN A 25 -4.89 -9.62 16.64
C GLN A 25 -4.86 -11.14 16.53
N GLY A 26 -4.17 -11.64 15.50
CA GLY A 26 -3.94 -13.07 15.30
C GLY A 26 -4.01 -13.56 13.86
N GLN A 27 -4.54 -12.77 12.92
CA GLN A 27 -4.61 -13.20 11.52
C GLN A 27 -3.26 -13.00 10.83
N ILE A 28 -2.62 -14.09 10.43
CA ILE A 28 -1.43 -14.09 9.56
C ILE A 28 -1.91 -13.81 8.13
N ILE A 29 -1.43 -12.72 7.53
CA ILE A 29 -1.79 -12.34 6.16
C ILE A 29 -0.77 -12.96 5.17
N PRO A 30 -1.21 -13.54 4.04
CA PRO A 30 -0.27 -13.96 3.00
C PRO A 30 0.51 -12.77 2.44
N LEU A 31 1.84 -12.89 2.38
CA LEU A 31 2.68 -11.99 1.59
C LEU A 31 2.94 -12.67 0.24
N ASP A 32 2.05 -12.43 -0.71
CA ASP A 32 2.06 -13.10 -2.01
C ASP A 32 2.16 -12.09 -3.17
N MET A 33 1.84 -12.56 -4.37
CA MET A 33 1.85 -11.78 -5.59
C MET A 33 0.64 -10.83 -5.76
N ALA A 34 -0.24 -10.78 -4.76
CA ALA A 34 -1.54 -10.12 -4.81
C ALA A 34 -2.27 -10.45 -6.13
N PRO A 35 -2.57 -11.73 -6.41
CA PRO A 35 -3.03 -12.17 -7.73
C PRO A 35 -4.32 -11.48 -8.20
N ASP A 36 -5.17 -11.06 -7.26
CA ASP A 36 -6.45 -10.41 -7.54
C ASP A 36 -6.37 -8.87 -7.60
N SER A 37 -5.17 -8.29 -7.44
CA SER A 37 -4.98 -6.85 -7.51
C SER A 37 -5.07 -6.33 -8.94
N VAL A 38 -5.98 -5.39 -9.18
CA VAL A 38 -6.12 -4.66 -10.45
C VAL A 38 -5.67 -3.20 -10.33
N ASP A 39 -4.97 -2.70 -11.34
CA ASP A 39 -4.31 -1.39 -11.29
C ASP A 39 -5.13 -0.25 -11.93
N ASP A 40 -6.32 -0.55 -12.46
CA ASP A 40 -7.13 0.43 -13.19
C ASP A 40 -7.47 1.66 -12.35
N GLN A 41 -7.73 1.48 -11.06
CA GLN A 41 -8.03 2.59 -10.13
C GLN A 41 -6.87 3.60 -10.00
N TYR A 42 -5.68 3.21 -10.44
CA TYR A 42 -4.47 4.03 -10.35
C TYR A 42 -4.05 4.59 -11.71
N MET A 43 -4.87 4.44 -12.76
CA MET A 43 -4.67 5.12 -14.04
C MET A 43 -4.55 6.65 -13.82
N GLY A 44 -3.63 7.30 -14.54
CA GLY A 44 -3.27 8.70 -14.32
C GLY A 44 -2.35 8.94 -13.10
N CYS A 45 -2.63 8.33 -11.94
CA CYS A 45 -1.71 8.39 -10.79
C CYS A 45 -0.36 7.73 -11.11
N ARG A 46 -0.40 6.56 -11.76
CA ARG A 46 0.79 5.85 -12.25
C ARG A 46 1.63 6.71 -13.19
N GLU A 47 1.00 7.42 -14.12
CA GLU A 47 1.69 8.28 -15.08
C GLU A 47 2.37 9.48 -14.42
N LYS A 48 1.67 10.16 -13.51
CA LYS A 48 2.22 11.28 -12.73
C LYS A 48 3.41 10.82 -11.89
N MET A 49 3.28 9.68 -11.23
CA MET A 49 4.36 9.10 -10.43
C MET A 49 5.56 8.70 -11.31
N ALA A 50 5.33 8.04 -12.45
CA ALA A 50 6.38 7.67 -13.39
C ALA A 50 7.14 8.90 -13.92
N LYS A 51 6.42 10.00 -14.19
CA LYS A 51 7.04 11.29 -14.57
C LYS A 51 7.93 11.83 -13.45
N LEU A 52 7.44 11.84 -12.21
CA LEU A 52 8.23 12.29 -11.05
C LEU A 52 9.47 11.43 -10.85
N LYS A 53 9.32 10.09 -10.88
CA LYS A 53 10.43 9.14 -10.80
C LYS A 53 11.48 9.41 -11.88
N LYS A 54 11.04 9.65 -13.12
CA LYS A 54 11.96 9.96 -14.24
C LYS A 54 12.77 11.23 -13.99
N THR A 55 12.15 12.26 -13.40
CA THR A 55 12.85 13.49 -13.00
C THR A 55 13.86 13.26 -11.87
N GLN A 56 13.55 12.38 -10.92
CA GLN A 56 14.45 12.05 -9.80
C GLN A 56 15.61 11.14 -10.21
N ASN A 57 15.36 10.21 -11.14
CA ASN A 57 16.35 9.30 -11.73
C ASN A 57 17.26 8.60 -10.71
N GLN A 58 16.69 8.15 -9.59
CA GLN A 58 17.44 7.48 -8.52
C GLN A 58 16.67 6.29 -7.95
N CYS A 59 17.40 5.34 -7.37
CA CYS A 59 16.85 4.24 -6.60
C CYS A 59 16.91 4.56 -5.10
N TYR A 60 16.03 3.94 -4.32
CA TYR A 60 15.90 4.19 -2.89
C TYR A 60 15.98 2.88 -2.09
N SER A 61 16.71 2.94 -0.98
CA SER A 61 16.56 2.00 0.13
C SER A 61 15.55 2.58 1.11
N THR A 62 14.43 1.90 1.30
CA THR A 62 13.28 2.42 2.05
C THR A 62 12.78 1.41 3.07
N PHE A 63 12.01 1.90 4.03
CA PHE A 63 11.53 1.14 5.17
C PHE A 63 10.01 1.25 5.28
N ARG A 64 9.33 0.13 5.56
CA ARG A 64 7.89 0.12 5.85
C ARG A 64 7.64 -0.71 7.09
N GLY A 65 6.99 -0.12 8.10
CA GLY A 65 6.55 -0.84 9.30
C GLY A 65 5.04 -1.09 9.26
N THR A 66 4.60 -2.22 9.81
CA THR A 66 3.18 -2.58 9.88
C THR A 66 2.82 -3.17 11.24
N LYS A 67 1.54 -3.06 11.62
CA LYS A 67 0.99 -3.69 12.84
C LYS A 67 0.51 -5.14 12.60
N VAL A 68 0.65 -5.64 11.38
CA VAL A 68 0.14 -6.94 10.96
C VAL A 68 1.29 -7.93 10.84
N ARG A 69 1.01 -9.22 11.05
CA ARG A 69 1.94 -10.32 10.82
C ARG A 69 1.69 -10.90 9.43
N PHE A 70 2.75 -11.03 8.65
CA PHE A 70 2.71 -11.73 7.36
C PHE A 70 3.25 -13.14 7.48
N ASN A 71 2.88 -14.01 6.53
CA ASN A 71 3.48 -15.33 6.40
C ASN A 71 5.00 -15.19 6.15
N GLU A 72 5.78 -15.95 6.90
CA GLU A 72 7.24 -15.89 6.94
C GLU A 72 7.89 -16.90 5.97
N ASP A 73 7.14 -17.90 5.50
CA ASP A 73 7.59 -18.94 4.56
C ASP A 73 7.55 -18.43 3.11
N VAL A 74 8.22 -17.29 2.89
CA VAL A 74 8.20 -16.53 1.64
C VAL A 74 9.61 -16.24 1.11
N LEU A 75 10.65 -16.74 1.78
CA LEU A 75 12.03 -16.64 1.29
C LEU A 75 12.15 -17.17 -0.14
N ASN A 76 12.84 -16.43 -0.99
CA ASN A 76 13.01 -16.68 -2.43
C ASN A 76 11.74 -16.59 -3.29
N LYS A 77 10.57 -16.29 -2.72
CA LYS A 77 9.34 -16.08 -3.49
C LYS A 77 9.26 -14.65 -4.03
N GLU A 78 8.51 -14.48 -5.11
CA GLU A 78 8.11 -13.16 -5.60
C GLU A 78 6.83 -12.69 -4.87
N VAL A 79 6.78 -11.40 -4.59
CA VAL A 79 5.67 -10.73 -3.92
C VAL A 79 5.35 -9.39 -4.60
N ARG A 80 4.12 -8.91 -4.43
CA ARG A 80 3.64 -7.62 -4.93
C ARG A 80 2.65 -7.04 -3.93
N PHE A 81 2.73 -5.75 -3.65
CA PHE A 81 1.84 -5.10 -2.68
C PHE A 81 0.40 -4.92 -3.16
N GLY A 82 0.15 -4.99 -4.47
CA GLY A 82 -1.18 -4.88 -5.08
C GLY A 82 -1.85 -3.50 -4.93
N SER A 83 -1.10 -2.51 -4.50
CA SER A 83 -1.56 -1.13 -4.31
C SER A 83 -0.34 -0.22 -4.26
N PHE A 84 -0.57 1.09 -4.37
CA PHE A 84 0.49 2.02 -4.01
C PHE A 84 0.92 1.77 -2.57
N SER A 85 2.22 1.49 -2.38
CA SER A 85 2.77 1.14 -1.08
C SER A 85 3.68 2.26 -0.62
N SER A 86 3.28 2.97 0.43
CA SER A 86 4.13 3.97 1.08
C SER A 86 5.25 3.31 1.87
N SER A 87 6.46 3.83 1.70
CA SER A 87 7.61 3.54 2.55
C SER A 87 8.30 4.85 2.92
N SER A 88 9.27 4.80 3.83
CA SER A 88 10.02 5.97 4.28
C SER A 88 11.51 5.79 4.01
N LEU A 89 12.22 6.87 3.72
CA LEU A 89 13.68 6.91 3.73
C LEU A 89 14.27 6.75 5.15
N ASP A 90 13.44 6.90 6.19
CA ASP A 90 13.87 6.85 7.58
C ASP A 90 13.22 5.68 8.32
N ARG A 91 14.04 4.73 8.74
CA ARG A 91 13.61 3.55 9.51
C ARG A 91 12.87 3.92 10.80
N LYS A 92 13.27 4.99 11.50
CA LYS A 92 12.62 5.42 12.75
C LYS A 92 11.22 5.93 12.48
N VAL A 93 11.00 6.60 11.34
CA VAL A 93 9.67 7.01 10.89
C VAL A 93 8.83 5.78 10.54
N ALA A 94 9.36 4.87 9.71
CA ALA A 94 8.65 3.66 9.30
C ALA A 94 8.16 2.83 10.50
N ARG A 95 8.96 2.76 11.57
CA ARG A 95 8.62 2.04 12.81
C ARG A 95 7.39 2.60 13.52
N ARG A 96 7.03 3.87 13.33
CA ARG A 96 5.82 4.48 13.93
C ARG A 96 4.53 3.89 13.35
N PHE A 97 4.59 3.33 12.14
CA PHE A 97 3.45 2.66 11.50
C PHE A 97 3.24 1.22 11.98
N GLY A 98 4.20 0.67 12.72
CA GLY A 98 4.10 -0.62 13.39
C GLY A 98 5.42 -1.39 13.40
N THR A 99 5.48 -2.40 14.26
CA THR A 99 6.71 -3.18 14.54
C THR A 99 6.50 -4.69 14.43
N LYS A 100 5.39 -5.14 13.86
CA LYS A 100 5.10 -6.59 13.72
C LYS A 100 5.82 -7.16 12.52
N SER A 101 5.47 -6.74 11.32
CA SER A 101 6.21 -7.07 10.11
C SER A 101 6.73 -5.79 9.46
N CYS A 102 8.01 -5.80 9.15
CA CYS A 102 8.71 -4.66 8.59
C CYS A 102 9.48 -5.05 7.34
N PHE A 103 9.58 -4.11 6.41
CA PHE A 103 10.16 -4.34 5.10
C PHE A 103 11.32 -3.38 4.88
N GLU A 104 12.47 -3.95 4.50
CA GLU A 104 13.61 -3.22 3.95
C GLU A 104 13.56 -3.39 2.43
N ILE A 105 13.28 -2.31 1.72
CA ILE A 105 12.89 -2.37 0.31
C ILE A 105 13.88 -1.56 -0.52
N TYR A 106 14.56 -2.23 -1.44
CA TYR A 106 15.32 -1.56 -2.50
C TYR A 106 14.47 -1.44 -3.77
N THR A 107 14.17 -0.21 -4.18
CA THR A 107 13.31 0.07 -5.33
C THR A 107 13.88 1.17 -6.23
N CYS A 108 13.83 0.95 -7.55
CA CYS A 108 14.17 1.96 -8.56
C CYS A 108 12.93 2.54 -9.24
N GLU A 109 11.74 2.05 -8.92
CA GLU A 109 10.47 2.57 -9.45
C GLU A 109 9.69 3.38 -8.40
N GLY A 110 10.24 3.50 -7.20
CA GLY A 110 9.70 4.39 -6.18
C GLY A 110 9.94 5.86 -6.53
N ALA A 111 9.09 6.74 -6.01
CA ALA A 111 9.25 8.19 -6.14
C ALA A 111 9.23 8.82 -4.75
N ASP A 112 10.23 9.65 -4.45
CA ASP A 112 10.25 10.46 -3.24
C ASP A 112 9.20 11.56 -3.37
N VAL A 113 8.15 11.49 -2.56
CA VAL A 113 7.04 12.43 -2.56
C VAL A 113 7.11 13.43 -1.41
N THR A 114 8.23 13.48 -0.68
CA THR A 114 8.45 14.37 0.48
C THR A 114 8.07 15.83 0.19
N LYS A 115 8.44 16.35 -1.00
CA LYS A 115 8.16 17.74 -1.41
C LYS A 115 6.68 18.02 -1.73
N TYR A 116 5.89 16.98 -1.95
CA TYR A 116 4.47 17.06 -2.30
C TYR A 116 3.56 16.62 -1.15
N SER A 117 4.11 15.93 -0.16
CA SER A 117 3.37 15.41 0.98
C SER A 117 2.99 16.53 1.93
N LYS A 118 1.79 16.41 2.53
CA LYS A 118 1.37 17.25 3.66
C LYS A 118 2.18 16.96 4.93
N LEU A 119 2.91 15.84 4.97
CA LEU A 119 3.74 15.40 6.09
C LEU A 119 5.20 15.15 5.62
N PRO A 120 5.96 16.19 5.23
CA PRO A 120 7.31 16.02 4.70
C PRO A 120 8.29 15.28 5.64
N HIS A 121 8.05 15.37 6.95
CA HIS A 121 8.87 14.68 7.95
C HIS A 121 8.76 13.15 7.88
N GLU A 122 7.76 12.61 7.18
CA GLU A 122 7.63 11.18 6.94
C GLU A 122 8.64 10.66 5.90
N LYS A 123 9.25 11.56 5.11
CA LYS A 123 10.23 11.22 4.06
C LYS A 123 9.73 10.10 3.14
N GLU A 124 8.49 10.25 2.69
CA GLU A 124 7.75 9.20 2.00
C GLU A 124 8.33 8.93 0.61
N VAL A 125 8.57 7.65 0.32
CA VAL A 125 8.77 7.12 -1.02
C VAL A 125 7.55 6.28 -1.35
N LEU A 126 6.81 6.66 -2.38
CA LEU A 126 5.68 5.89 -2.85
C LEU A 126 6.19 4.80 -3.82
N ILE A 127 5.69 3.57 -3.70
CA ILE A 127 6.05 2.44 -4.57
C ILE A 127 4.83 2.09 -5.43
N PRO A 128 4.96 1.92 -6.75
CA PRO A 128 3.82 1.71 -7.61
C PRO A 128 3.23 0.28 -7.46
N PRO A 129 1.92 0.11 -7.70
CA PRO A 129 1.19 -1.13 -7.48
C PRO A 129 1.68 -2.30 -8.34
N TYR A 130 2.19 -2.01 -9.54
CA TYR A 130 2.68 -3.02 -10.47
C TYR A 130 4.04 -3.59 -10.11
N LYS A 131 4.71 -3.10 -9.05
CA LYS A 131 6.09 -3.49 -8.77
C LYS A 131 6.16 -4.85 -8.10
N LYS A 132 6.98 -5.75 -8.68
CA LYS A 132 7.33 -7.03 -8.07
C LYS A 132 8.64 -6.95 -7.31
N PHE A 133 8.70 -7.72 -6.23
CA PHE A 133 9.89 -7.91 -5.41
C PHE A 133 10.15 -9.39 -5.17
N LYS A 134 11.42 -9.78 -5.09
CA LYS A 134 11.86 -11.05 -4.54
C LYS A 134 12.19 -10.86 -3.06
N VAL A 135 11.66 -11.72 -2.21
CA VAL A 135 12.07 -11.80 -0.80
C VAL A 135 13.43 -12.49 -0.75
N VAL A 136 14.46 -11.75 -0.36
CA VAL A 136 15.84 -12.27 -0.31
C VAL A 136 16.30 -12.60 1.10
N ASP A 137 15.56 -12.16 2.11
CA ASP A 137 15.87 -12.45 3.52
C ASP A 137 14.60 -12.30 4.39
N VAL A 138 14.51 -13.12 5.43
CA VAL A 138 13.46 -13.08 6.45
C VAL A 138 14.12 -13.29 7.81
N LYS A 139 14.15 -12.25 8.63
CA LYS A 139 14.79 -12.28 9.95
C LYS A 139 13.77 -12.17 11.06
N LYS A 140 13.86 -13.06 12.03
CA LYS A 140 12.93 -13.11 13.17
C LYS A 140 13.63 -12.67 14.45
N LYS A 141 12.94 -11.91 15.28
CA LYS A 141 13.48 -11.37 16.54
C LYS A 141 13.82 -12.45 17.55
N GLU A 142 13.13 -13.59 17.45
CA GLU A 142 13.38 -14.81 18.22
C GLU A 142 14.76 -15.41 17.89
N GLU A 143 15.21 -15.26 16.64
CA GLU A 143 16.47 -15.80 16.13
C GLU A 143 17.62 -14.78 16.25
N GLN A 144 17.32 -13.48 16.08
CA GLN A 144 18.31 -12.41 16.13
C GLN A 144 17.89 -11.28 17.08
N LYS A 145 18.57 -11.20 18.22
CA LYS A 145 18.37 -10.11 19.20
C LYS A 145 18.68 -8.75 18.56
N GLY A 146 17.89 -7.74 18.92
CA GLY A 146 18.10 -6.34 18.48
C GLY A 146 17.44 -5.97 17.14
N LEU A 147 16.69 -6.88 16.50
CA LEU A 147 15.87 -6.54 15.34
C LEU A 147 14.88 -5.41 15.66
N TRP A 148 14.71 -4.52 14.68
CA TRP A 148 13.89 -3.32 14.84
C TRP A 148 12.37 -3.58 14.75
N CYS A 149 11.99 -4.81 14.38
CA CYS A 149 10.63 -5.35 14.35
C CYS A 149 10.65 -6.84 14.74
N ASP A 150 9.47 -7.42 14.97
CA ASP A 150 9.32 -8.84 15.29
C ASP A 150 9.80 -9.70 14.11
N THR A 151 9.39 -9.35 12.88
CA THR A 151 9.89 -9.97 11.63
C THR A 151 10.32 -8.88 10.64
N VAL A 152 11.49 -9.04 10.02
CA VAL A 152 12.04 -8.13 8.99
C VAL A 152 12.23 -8.88 7.68
N PHE A 153 11.55 -8.42 6.64
CA PHE A 153 11.65 -8.92 5.27
C PHE A 153 12.54 -8.00 4.44
N THR A 154 13.53 -8.56 3.74
CA THR A 154 14.34 -7.81 2.78
C THR A 154 13.86 -8.08 1.37
N LEU A 155 13.47 -7.02 0.66
CA LEU A 155 12.90 -7.07 -0.67
C LEU A 155 13.83 -6.45 -1.71
N LYS A 156 14.12 -7.20 -2.79
CA LYS A 156 14.80 -6.68 -3.98
C LYS A 156 13.86 -6.67 -5.17
N SER A 157 13.91 -5.61 -5.96
CA SER A 157 13.16 -5.51 -7.22
C SER A 157 13.36 -6.76 -8.10
N SER A 158 12.27 -7.39 -8.54
CA SER A 158 12.30 -8.61 -9.39
C SER A 158 11.54 -8.47 -10.72
N GLY A 159 10.87 -7.34 -10.96
CA GLY A 159 10.19 -7.07 -12.23
C GLY A 159 8.96 -6.20 -12.03
N ILE A 160 8.00 -6.36 -12.94
CA ILE A 160 6.67 -5.72 -12.88
C ILE A 160 5.57 -6.74 -13.21
N ARG A 161 4.36 -6.49 -12.73
CA ARG A 161 3.11 -7.16 -13.10
C ARG A 161 1.97 -6.17 -12.94
N SER A 162 1.25 -5.90 -14.02
CA SER A 162 0.07 -5.03 -14.03
C SER A 162 -1.11 -5.85 -14.53
N ASP A 163 -2.17 -5.94 -13.73
CA ASP A 163 -3.43 -6.57 -14.14
C ASP A 163 -4.46 -5.44 -14.32
N LEU A 164 -5.14 -5.41 -15.48
CA LEU A 164 -6.17 -4.42 -15.82
C LEU A 164 -7.45 -5.19 -16.20
N ASN A 165 -8.59 -4.78 -15.65
CA ASN A 165 -9.91 -5.36 -15.97
C ASN A 165 -10.85 -4.36 -16.67
N CYS A 166 -10.37 -3.13 -16.93
CA CYS A 166 -11.08 -2.03 -17.57
C CYS A 166 -12.43 -1.67 -16.91
N ALA A 167 -12.67 -2.09 -15.66
CA ALA A 167 -13.97 -1.88 -15.01
C ALA A 167 -14.31 -0.39 -14.83
N LEU A 168 -13.28 0.45 -14.68
CA LEU A 168 -13.42 1.89 -14.44
C LEU A 168 -13.47 2.73 -15.72
N PHE A 169 -13.06 2.17 -16.86
CA PHE A 169 -13.00 2.86 -18.14
C PHE A 169 -13.89 2.13 -19.13
N LYS A 170 -15.21 2.28 -18.97
CA LYS A 170 -16.14 1.92 -20.04
C LYS A 170 -15.77 2.77 -21.24
N LYS A 171 -15.42 2.11 -22.36
CA LYS A 171 -15.21 2.82 -23.63
C LYS A 171 -16.43 3.71 -23.86
N PRO A 172 -16.26 5.02 -24.11
CA PRO A 172 -17.38 5.82 -24.57
C PRO A 172 -17.94 5.10 -25.80
N THR A 173 -19.25 4.86 -25.78
CA THR A 173 -19.96 4.38 -26.98
C THR A 173 -19.57 5.33 -28.10
N LYS A 174 -19.01 4.80 -29.19
CA LYS A 174 -18.64 5.62 -30.35
C LYS A 174 -19.92 6.26 -30.87
N THR A 175 -20.23 7.48 -30.44
CA THR A 175 -21.25 8.29 -31.09
C THR A 175 -20.69 8.60 -32.47
N LYS A 176 -21.20 7.92 -33.50
CA LYS A 176 -20.93 8.27 -34.89
C LYS A 176 -21.60 9.63 -35.14
N THR A 177 -20.94 10.72 -34.76
CA THR A 177 -21.35 12.04 -35.24
C THR A 177 -21.04 12.07 -36.73
N LYS A 178 -22.06 11.79 -37.56
CA LYS A 178 -21.99 12.07 -38.99
C LYS A 178 -21.86 13.57 -39.15
N TYR A 179 -20.64 14.05 -39.37
CA TYR A 179 -20.43 15.41 -39.87
C TYR A 179 -20.97 15.44 -41.30
N TYR A 180 -22.12 16.09 -41.49
CA TYR A 180 -22.51 16.56 -42.81
C TYR A 180 -21.64 17.78 -43.12
N VAL A 181 -20.71 17.61 -44.07
CA VAL A 181 -19.96 18.72 -44.65
C VAL A 181 -20.95 19.57 -45.43
N LEU A 182 -21.34 20.72 -44.88
CA LEU A 182 -22.00 21.77 -45.65
C LEU A 182 -20.92 22.47 -46.47
N ASN A 183 -20.71 21.98 -47.69
CA ASN A 183 -20.08 22.77 -48.74
C ASN A 183 -21.03 23.90 -49.10
N ASN A 184 -20.73 25.13 -48.70
CA ASN A 184 -21.28 26.31 -49.36
C ASN A 184 -20.13 27.18 -49.85
N VAL A 185 -19.96 27.08 -51.17
CA VAL A 185 -19.35 28.07 -52.04
C VAL A 185 -20.15 29.37 -51.91
N LEU A 186 -19.47 30.47 -51.63
CA LEU A 186 -19.64 31.79 -52.25
C LEU A 186 -18.41 32.64 -51.92
#